data_AF-A0A191TNK9-F1
#
_entry.id   AF-A0A191TNK9-F1
#
_cell.length_a   1.000
_cell.length_b   1.000
_cell.length_c   1.000
_cell.angle_alpha   90.00
_cell.angle_beta   90.00
_cell.angle_gamma   90.00
#
_symmetry.space_group_name_H-M   'P 1'
#
loop_
_entity.id
_entity.type
_entity.pdbx_description
1 polymer ?
#
loop_
_entity_poly.entity_id
_entity_poly.type
_entity_poly.pdbx_seq_one_letter_code
_entity_poly.pdbx_strand_id
1 'polypeptide(L)'
;MKKTLFAAAVLLSSAFLFSACSSTSHIVGGVQLNGNYVVTNVSVSGVDTASSTHKETFDDAGNTSATILTKVKLETTVFDDVTPNCFIGSTWKLPHNGMGTYTIQNNGDCYAGTRNIVWSVRTDQNGQKIFQLKILNGQKAKKVTEGYILSIVNTSQDGFTLESPVTVDGQTAYVYYDFARQ
;
A
#
# COMPACT_ATOMS: atom_id res chain seq x y z
N MET A 1 34.59 53.32 -52.29
CA MET A 1 33.20 52.81 -52.22
C MET A 1 33.29 51.35 -52.69
N LYS A 2 32.94 50.27 -51.99
CA LYS A 2 32.03 49.99 -50.87
C LYS A 2 32.67 48.86 -50.02
N LYS A 3 32.54 48.92 -48.69
CA LYS A 3 32.95 47.84 -47.76
C LYS A 3 31.76 46.90 -47.58
N THR A 4 31.90 45.62 -47.90
CA THR A 4 30.89 44.59 -47.62
C THR A 4 31.33 43.75 -46.43
N LEU A 5 30.70 43.99 -45.28
CA LEU A 5 30.80 43.18 -44.07
C LEU A 5 29.84 41.98 -44.22
N PHE A 6 30.37 40.77 -44.14
CA PHE A 6 29.58 39.55 -43.99
C PHE A 6 29.31 39.33 -42.50
N ALA A 7 28.05 39.43 -42.08
CA ALA A 7 27.61 39.06 -40.75
C ALA A 7 27.16 37.59 -40.76
N ALA A 8 27.89 36.72 -40.05
CA ALA A 8 27.50 35.34 -39.80
C ALA A 8 26.52 35.31 -38.61
N ALA A 9 25.24 35.06 -38.88
CA ALA A 9 24.25 34.79 -37.84
C ALA A 9 24.33 33.31 -37.44
N VAL A 10 24.96 33.03 -36.30
CA VAL A 10 24.92 31.71 -35.65
C VAL A 10 23.58 31.60 -34.93
N LEU A 11 22.63 30.90 -35.56
CA LEU A 11 21.39 30.50 -34.90
C LEU A 11 21.71 29.37 -33.92
N LEU A 12 21.88 29.73 -32.64
CA LEU A 12 21.89 28.79 -31.53
C LEU A 12 20.47 28.19 -31.41
N SER A 13 20.23 27.09 -32.11
CA SER A 13 19.06 26.25 -31.86
C SER A 13 19.23 25.60 -30.48
N SER A 14 18.78 26.30 -29.45
CA SER A 14 18.61 25.74 -28.12
C SER A 14 17.59 24.61 -28.19
N ALA A 15 18.09 23.38 -28.28
CA ALA A 15 17.29 22.19 -28.10
C ALA A 15 16.69 22.24 -26.69
N PHE A 16 15.42 22.64 -26.60
CA PHE A 16 14.61 22.39 -25.42
C PHE A 16 14.55 20.87 -25.25
N LEU A 17 15.36 20.35 -24.33
CA LEU A 17 15.17 19.02 -23.80
C LEU A 17 13.83 19.04 -23.09
N PHE A 18 12.78 18.61 -23.79
CA PHE A 18 11.54 18.19 -23.16
C PHE A 18 11.92 17.07 -22.20
N SER A 19 12.10 17.41 -20.92
CA SER A 19 12.09 16.44 -19.84
C SER A 19 10.72 15.80 -19.90
N ALA A 20 10.66 14.65 -20.58
CA ALA A 20 9.47 13.83 -20.64
C ALA A 20 9.05 13.58 -19.19
N CYS A 21 7.85 14.03 -18.85
CA CYS A 21 7.20 13.74 -17.59
C CYS A 21 7.40 12.25 -17.31
N SER A 22 8.17 11.93 -16.27
CA SER A 22 8.41 10.54 -15.84
C SER A 22 7.04 9.87 -15.76
N SER A 23 6.78 8.93 -16.67
CA SER A 23 5.71 7.98 -16.47
C SER A 23 5.98 7.33 -15.11
N THR A 24 5.05 7.46 -14.18
CA THR A 24 5.18 6.86 -12.85
C THR A 24 5.24 5.36 -13.07
N SER A 25 6.46 4.83 -13.09
CA SER A 25 6.68 3.41 -13.32
C SER A 25 6.23 2.66 -12.08
N HIS A 26 5.20 1.84 -12.20
CA HIS A 26 4.77 0.91 -11.15
C HIS A 26 5.65 -0.35 -11.13
N ILE A 27 6.93 -0.20 -11.48
CA ILE A 27 7.92 -1.26 -11.53
C ILE A 27 8.85 -1.12 -10.32
N VAL A 28 9.01 -2.22 -9.59
CA VAL A 28 9.89 -2.33 -8.42
C VAL A 28 10.75 -3.56 -8.61
N GLY A 29 12.08 -3.42 -8.58
CA GLY A 29 12.99 -4.55 -8.79
C GLY A 29 12.79 -5.30 -10.11
N GLY A 30 12.30 -4.63 -11.17
CA GLY A 30 11.96 -5.26 -12.45
C GLY A 30 10.58 -5.93 -12.50
N VAL A 31 9.84 -5.97 -11.38
CA VAL A 31 8.49 -6.52 -11.30
C VAL A 31 7.46 -5.41 -11.51
N GLN A 32 6.53 -5.62 -12.45
CA GLN A 32 5.39 -4.73 -12.66
C GLN A 32 4.26 -5.02 -11.66
N LEU A 33 3.88 -4.02 -10.86
CA LEU A 33 2.82 -4.14 -9.83
C LEU A 33 1.42 -3.83 -10.35
N ASN A 34 1.26 -3.53 -11.65
CA ASN A 34 -0.07 -3.42 -12.25
C ASN A 34 -0.74 -4.80 -12.27
N GLY A 35 -2.01 -4.90 -11.89
CA GLY A 35 -2.75 -6.16 -11.93
C GLY A 35 -3.96 -6.21 -11.00
N ASN A 36 -4.55 -7.40 -10.93
CA ASN A 36 -5.54 -7.74 -9.91
C ASN A 36 -4.87 -8.63 -8.86
N TYR A 37 -5.23 -8.43 -7.60
CA TYR A 37 -4.62 -9.12 -6.48
C TYR A 37 -5.66 -9.50 -5.42
N VAL A 38 -5.34 -10.53 -4.64
CA VAL A 38 -6.01 -10.85 -3.37
C VAL A 38 -4.98 -10.74 -2.26
N VAL A 39 -5.37 -10.15 -1.15
CA VAL A 39 -4.56 -10.24 0.08
C VAL A 39 -4.80 -11.62 0.70
N THR A 40 -3.79 -12.48 0.68
CA THR A 40 -3.90 -13.86 1.17
C THR A 40 -3.62 -13.98 2.66
N ASN A 41 -2.81 -13.06 3.19
CA ASN A 41 -2.41 -13.04 4.59
C ASN A 41 -2.21 -11.62 5.10
N VAL A 42 -2.46 -11.43 6.40
CA VAL A 42 -2.15 -10.21 7.14
C VAL A 42 -1.46 -10.61 8.44
N SER A 43 -0.34 -9.95 8.77
CA SER A 43 0.39 -10.17 10.02
C SER A 43 0.76 -8.83 10.67
N VAL A 44 1.04 -8.85 11.98
CA VAL A 44 1.39 -7.66 12.76
C VAL A 44 2.69 -7.92 13.52
N SER A 45 3.57 -6.93 13.57
CA SER A 45 4.80 -6.93 14.38
C SER A 45 4.96 -5.61 15.14
N GLY A 46 5.94 -5.54 16.06
CA GLY A 46 6.33 -4.29 16.72
C GLY A 46 5.49 -3.89 17.93
N VAL A 47 4.43 -4.62 18.24
CA VAL A 47 3.69 -4.50 19.50
C VAL A 47 3.34 -5.90 19.99
N ASP A 48 3.35 -6.09 21.31
CA ASP A 48 2.61 -7.17 21.94
C ASP A 48 1.13 -6.82 21.75
N THR A 49 0.62 -7.03 20.54
CA THR A 49 -0.80 -6.94 20.25
C THR A 49 -1.47 -7.74 21.33
N ALA A 50 -2.26 -7.08 22.19
CA ALA A 50 -2.91 -7.74 23.30
C ALA A 50 -3.67 -8.93 22.71
N SER A 51 -3.03 -10.09 22.79
CA SER A 51 -3.66 -11.36 22.62
C SER A 51 -4.72 -11.31 23.69
N SER A 52 -5.98 -11.27 23.29
CA SER A 52 -7.00 -11.79 24.18
C SER A 52 -6.69 -13.27 24.32
N THR A 53 -5.69 -13.58 25.16
CA THR A 53 -5.42 -14.91 25.66
C THR A 53 -6.61 -15.20 26.54
N HIS A 54 -7.68 -15.71 25.95
CA HIS A 54 -8.72 -16.38 26.71
C HIS A 54 -8.09 -17.67 27.21
N LYS A 55 -7.47 -17.61 28.39
CA LYS A 55 -7.20 -18.80 29.19
C LYS A 55 -8.49 -19.15 29.91
N GLU A 56 -9.39 -19.82 29.21
CA GLU A 56 -10.50 -20.48 29.89
C GLU A 56 -9.93 -21.68 30.63
N THR A 57 -9.98 -21.63 31.97
CA THR A 57 -9.62 -22.78 32.80
C THR A 57 -10.90 -23.60 32.95
N PHE A 58 -10.94 -24.79 32.36
CA PHE A 58 -11.98 -25.78 32.63
C PHE A 58 -11.38 -26.84 33.56
N ASP A 59 -11.67 -26.74 34.84
CA ASP A 59 -11.52 -27.81 35.82
C ASP A 59 -12.91 -28.41 36.10
N ASP A 60 -13.03 -29.74 36.06
CA ASP A 60 -13.32 -30.44 37.31
C ASP A 60 -12.57 -31.79 37.50
N ALA A 61 -11.76 -32.29 36.55
CA ALA A 61 -11.27 -33.68 36.68
C ALA A 61 -9.96 -34.12 35.99
N GLY A 62 -9.14 -33.24 35.39
CA GLY A 62 -7.85 -33.69 34.87
C GLY A 62 -7.43 -33.05 33.55
N ASN A 63 -6.70 -31.95 33.71
CA ASN A 63 -5.55 -31.52 32.93
C ASN A 63 -5.59 -31.72 31.40
N THR A 64 -6.07 -30.70 30.69
CA THR A 64 -5.44 -30.23 29.45
C THR A 64 -5.56 -28.70 29.38
N SER A 65 -4.45 -27.99 29.64
CA SER A 65 -4.36 -26.56 29.40
C SER A 65 -4.18 -26.32 27.89
N ALA A 66 -5.25 -26.01 27.17
CA ALA A 66 -5.13 -25.56 25.79
C ALA A 66 -4.93 -24.04 25.78
N THR A 67 -3.72 -23.58 25.51
CA THR A 67 -3.49 -22.17 25.14
C THR A 67 -4.12 -21.96 23.76
N ILE A 68 -5.31 -21.36 23.72
CA ILE A 68 -5.89 -20.92 22.44
C ILE A 68 -5.08 -19.70 22.00
N LEU A 69 -4.16 -19.90 21.06
CA LEU A 69 -3.56 -18.83 20.27
C LEU A 69 -4.67 -18.27 19.37
N THR A 70 -5.48 -17.36 19.91
CA THR A 70 -6.35 -16.54 19.09
C THR A 70 -5.47 -15.74 18.15
N LYS A 71 -5.76 -15.81 16.84
CA LYS A 71 -5.13 -14.96 15.85
C LYS A 71 -5.17 -13.53 16.38
N VAL A 72 -4.00 -12.93 16.50
CA VAL A 72 -3.79 -11.53 16.88
C VAL A 72 -4.78 -10.64 16.12
N LYS A 73 -5.79 -10.11 16.82
CA LYS A 73 -6.72 -9.13 16.28
C LYS A 73 -6.24 -7.76 16.72
N LEU A 74 -5.72 -6.99 15.78
CA LEU A 74 -5.47 -5.59 16.04
C LEU A 74 -6.80 -4.83 15.95
N GLU A 75 -7.23 -4.25 17.08
CA GLU A 75 -8.52 -3.56 17.21
C GLU A 75 -8.50 -2.12 16.68
N THR A 76 -7.33 -1.59 16.31
CA THR A 76 -7.25 -0.29 15.62
C THR A 76 -7.52 -0.45 14.12
N THR A 77 -8.13 0.57 13.54
CA THR A 77 -8.32 0.67 12.09
C THR A 77 -7.00 0.97 11.39
N VAL A 78 -6.89 0.47 10.16
CA VAL A 78 -5.87 0.88 9.19
C VAL A 78 -6.54 1.60 8.04
N PHE A 79 -5.82 2.57 7.49
CA PHE A 79 -6.31 3.46 6.45
C PHE A 79 -7.61 4.20 6.80
N ASP A 80 -7.88 4.41 8.10
CA ASP A 80 -9.12 4.98 8.63
C ASP A 80 -10.39 4.32 8.07
N ASP A 81 -10.31 3.01 7.76
CA ASP A 81 -11.38 2.26 7.09
C ASP A 81 -11.84 1.05 7.93
N VAL A 82 -11.01 0.01 8.04
CA VAL A 82 -11.34 -1.25 8.73
C VAL A 82 -10.14 -1.79 9.50
N THR A 83 -10.34 -2.77 10.36
CA THR A 83 -9.23 -3.45 11.06
C THR A 83 -8.37 -4.26 10.08
N PRO A 84 -7.08 -4.50 10.37
CA PRO A 84 -6.18 -5.24 9.49
C PRO A 84 -6.73 -6.59 9.00
N ASN A 85 -7.40 -7.32 9.89
CA ASN A 85 -7.91 -8.66 9.58
C ASN A 85 -8.96 -8.64 8.46
N CYS A 86 -9.67 -7.53 8.28
CA CYS A 86 -10.65 -7.36 7.21
C CYS A 86 -10.03 -7.29 5.82
N PHE A 87 -8.72 -7.07 5.73
CA PHE A 87 -8.03 -7.11 4.45
C PHE A 87 -7.77 -8.53 3.97
N ILE A 88 -7.82 -9.56 4.82
CA ILE A 88 -7.67 -10.96 4.38
C ILE A 88 -8.82 -11.32 3.43
N GLY A 89 -8.48 -11.75 2.21
CA GLY A 89 -9.41 -12.03 1.13
C GLY A 89 -9.90 -10.79 0.36
N SER A 90 -9.48 -9.58 0.75
CA SER A 90 -9.80 -8.37 -0.01
C SER A 90 -9.22 -8.43 -1.41
N THR A 91 -9.96 -7.91 -2.39
CA THR A 91 -9.53 -7.88 -3.80
C THR A 91 -9.10 -6.48 -4.19
N TRP A 92 -7.99 -6.38 -4.91
CA TRP A 92 -7.38 -5.11 -5.30
C TRP A 92 -7.19 -5.06 -6.80
N LYS A 93 -7.57 -3.95 -7.41
CA LYS A 93 -7.35 -3.63 -8.81
C LYS A 93 -6.41 -2.45 -8.91
N LEU A 94 -5.21 -2.71 -9.41
CA LEU A 94 -4.11 -1.77 -9.51
C LEU A 94 -3.78 -1.51 -10.98
N PRO A 95 -4.50 -0.61 -11.68
CA PRO A 95 -4.26 -0.33 -13.09
C PRO A 95 -3.10 0.65 -13.30
N HIS A 96 -2.53 0.62 -14.52
CA HIS A 96 -1.40 1.46 -14.91
C HIS A 96 -1.63 2.97 -14.71
N ASN A 97 -2.86 3.45 -14.89
CA ASN A 97 -3.19 4.87 -14.74
C ASN A 97 -3.31 5.34 -13.28
N GLY A 98 -3.07 4.46 -12.30
CA GLY A 98 -3.13 4.78 -10.87
C GLY A 98 -4.54 4.90 -10.28
N MET A 99 -5.60 4.84 -11.08
CA MET A 99 -7.00 4.93 -10.63
C MET A 99 -7.55 3.53 -10.33
N GLY A 100 -7.31 3.03 -9.11
CA GLY A 100 -7.61 1.66 -8.72
C GLY A 100 -8.82 1.52 -7.81
N THR A 101 -9.01 0.30 -7.31
CA THR A 101 -10.00 -0.01 -6.26
C THR A 101 -9.46 -1.09 -5.32
N TYR A 102 -9.95 -1.13 -4.08
CA TYR A 102 -9.96 -2.36 -3.30
C TYR A 102 -11.36 -2.67 -2.79
N THR A 103 -11.67 -3.94 -2.58
CA THR A 103 -12.96 -4.41 -2.07
C THR A 103 -12.76 -5.26 -0.84
N ILE A 104 -13.28 -4.80 0.29
CA ILE A 104 -13.39 -5.57 1.53
C ILE A 104 -14.55 -6.55 1.37
N GLN A 105 -14.28 -7.82 1.60
CA GLN A 105 -15.29 -8.88 1.52
C GLN A 105 -16.16 -8.89 2.77
N ASN A 106 -17.36 -9.46 2.64
CA ASN A 106 -18.27 -9.63 3.78
C ASN A 106 -17.84 -10.86 4.60
N ASN A 107 -16.88 -10.65 5.50
CA ASN A 107 -16.28 -11.69 6.34
C ASN A 107 -16.41 -11.31 7.82
N GLY A 108 -17.58 -11.57 8.42
CA GLY A 108 -17.85 -11.23 9.83
C GLY A 108 -18.17 -9.74 10.02
N ASP A 109 -17.51 -9.08 10.97
CA ASP A 109 -17.80 -7.69 11.36
C ASP A 109 -17.11 -6.63 10.46
N CYS A 110 -16.58 -7.05 9.33
CA CYS A 110 -15.90 -6.15 8.41
C CYS A 110 -16.88 -5.30 7.62
N TYR A 111 -16.68 -3.99 7.60
CA TYR A 111 -17.46 -3.09 6.75
C TYR A 111 -17.17 -3.38 5.27
N ALA A 112 -17.98 -4.24 4.65
CA ALA A 112 -17.77 -4.70 3.28
C ALA A 112 -18.04 -3.60 2.24
N GLY A 113 -17.45 -3.76 1.06
CA GLY A 113 -17.70 -2.87 -0.08
C GLY A 113 -16.44 -2.42 -0.81
N THR A 114 -16.62 -1.67 -1.88
CA THR A 114 -15.53 -1.21 -2.75
C THR A 114 -15.13 0.22 -2.41
N ARG A 115 -13.82 0.47 -2.33
CA ARG A 115 -13.21 1.78 -2.14
C ARG A 115 -12.48 2.15 -3.42
N ASN A 116 -12.82 3.31 -3.95
CA ASN A 116 -12.07 3.90 -5.06
C ASN A 116 -10.77 4.48 -4.52
N ILE A 117 -9.66 4.20 -5.18
CA ILE A 117 -8.34 4.63 -4.73
C ILE A 117 -7.56 5.30 -5.85
N VAL A 118 -6.62 6.16 -5.45
CA VAL A 118 -5.48 6.52 -6.28
C VAL A 118 -4.25 5.88 -5.68
N TRP A 119 -3.47 5.20 -6.50
CA TRP A 119 -2.23 4.57 -6.06
C TRP A 119 -1.07 4.94 -6.97
N SER A 120 0.14 4.87 -6.42
CA SER A 120 1.37 5.02 -7.19
C SER A 120 2.56 4.40 -6.47
N VAL A 121 3.62 4.13 -7.21
CA VAL A 121 4.93 3.78 -6.64
C VAL A 121 5.84 5.00 -6.75
N ARG A 122 6.52 5.36 -5.67
CA ARG A 122 7.54 6.41 -5.66
C ARG A 122 8.82 5.91 -5.02
N THR A 123 9.90 6.64 -5.27
CA THR A 123 11.13 6.50 -4.49
C THR A 123 11.10 7.58 -3.41
N ASP A 124 11.32 7.19 -2.16
CA ASP A 124 11.44 8.14 -1.05
C ASP A 124 12.81 8.85 -1.07
N GLN A 125 13.07 9.69 -0.06
CA GLN A 125 14.33 10.44 0.05
C GLN A 125 15.55 9.55 0.30
N ASN A 126 15.34 8.32 0.80
CA ASN A 126 16.39 7.35 1.12
C ASN A 126 16.64 6.36 -0.04
N GLY A 127 15.94 6.51 -1.17
CA GLY A 127 16.06 5.61 -2.30
C GLY A 127 15.16 4.37 -2.23
N GLN A 128 14.33 4.23 -1.19
CA GLN A 128 13.42 3.11 -1.02
C GLN A 128 12.16 3.28 -1.87
N LYS A 129 11.68 2.18 -2.46
CA LYS A 129 10.39 2.17 -3.16
C LYS A 129 9.24 2.09 -2.17
N ILE A 130 8.32 3.05 -2.26
CA ILE A 130 7.13 3.17 -1.43
C ILE A 130 5.87 3.07 -2.29
N PHE A 131 4.84 2.46 -1.73
CA PHE A 131 3.50 2.43 -2.27
C PHE A 131 2.68 3.56 -1.64
N GLN A 132 2.18 4.47 -2.45
CA GLN A 132 1.32 5.57 -2.00
C GLN A 132 -0.12 5.26 -2.33
N LEU A 133 -1.00 5.45 -1.36
CA LEU A 133 -2.42 5.14 -1.46
C LEU A 133 -3.25 6.36 -1.03
N LYS A 134 -4.28 6.69 -1.80
CA LYS A 134 -5.32 7.64 -1.40
C LYS A 134 -6.68 7.00 -1.57
N ILE A 135 -7.51 7.04 -0.54
CA ILE A 135 -8.89 6.58 -0.61
C ILE A 135 -9.77 7.78 -1.00
N LEU A 136 -10.60 7.60 -2.02
CA LEU A 136 -11.33 8.72 -2.62
C LEU A 136 -12.64 9.07 -1.91
N ASN A 137 -13.30 8.14 -1.21
CA ASN A 137 -14.56 8.38 -0.48
C ASN A 137 -15.60 9.24 -1.25
N GLY A 138 -15.73 9.00 -2.56
CA GLY A 138 -16.64 9.75 -3.45
C GLY A 138 -16.13 11.13 -3.92
N GLN A 139 -14.97 11.58 -3.46
CA GLN A 139 -14.32 12.81 -3.86
C GLN A 139 -13.40 12.61 -5.09
N LYS A 140 -13.14 13.70 -5.82
CA LYS A 140 -12.13 13.69 -6.89
C LYS A 140 -10.73 13.67 -6.29
N ALA A 141 -9.79 12.93 -6.91
CA ALA A 141 -8.41 12.76 -6.43
C ALA A 141 -7.70 14.06 -5.99
N LYS A 142 -7.86 15.15 -6.75
CA LYS A 142 -7.24 16.46 -6.42
C LYS A 142 -7.77 17.12 -5.14
N LYS A 143 -8.94 16.69 -4.64
CA LYS A 143 -9.53 17.18 -3.39
C LYS A 143 -9.12 16.35 -2.18
N VAL A 144 -8.57 15.16 -2.40
CA VAL A 144 -8.09 14.28 -1.33
C VAL A 144 -6.64 14.64 -1.01
N THR A 145 -6.46 15.37 0.08
CA THR A 145 -5.15 15.84 0.54
C THR A 145 -4.41 14.78 1.34
N GLU A 146 -5.15 13.91 2.02
CA GLU A 146 -4.62 12.84 2.85
C GLU A 146 -4.34 11.57 2.04
N GLY A 147 -3.49 10.70 2.59
CA GLY A 147 -3.09 9.45 1.96
C GLY A 147 -2.12 8.69 2.85
N TYR A 148 -1.91 7.43 2.48
CA TYR A 148 -1.09 6.48 3.20
C TYR A 148 0.18 6.18 2.40
N ILE A 149 1.28 6.02 3.12
CA ILE A 149 2.55 5.58 2.57
C ILE A 149 2.86 4.23 3.19
N LEU A 150 3.13 3.26 2.33
CA LEU A 150 3.47 1.89 2.71
C LEU A 150 4.84 1.55 2.14
N SER A 151 5.62 0.78 2.89
CA SER A 151 6.86 0.19 2.40
C SER A 151 6.52 -0.97 1.46
N ILE A 152 7.28 -1.14 0.39
CA ILE A 152 7.23 -2.34 -0.44
C ILE A 152 8.38 -3.24 0.02
N VAL A 153 8.04 -4.34 0.70
CA VAL A 153 9.03 -5.17 1.41
C VAL A 153 9.54 -6.32 0.55
N ASN A 154 8.68 -6.89 -0.30
CA ASN A 154 9.02 -7.96 -1.23
C ASN A 154 8.21 -7.80 -2.52
N THR A 155 8.77 -8.24 -3.65
CA THR A 155 8.11 -8.28 -4.96
C THR A 155 8.53 -9.53 -5.73
N SER A 156 7.58 -10.24 -6.32
CA SER A 156 7.79 -11.34 -7.25
C SER A 156 6.81 -11.24 -8.42
N GLN A 157 6.93 -12.10 -9.42
CA GLN A 157 5.95 -12.13 -10.52
C GLN A 157 4.53 -12.47 -10.01
N ASP A 158 4.45 -13.26 -8.94
CA ASP A 158 3.20 -13.79 -8.38
C ASP A 158 2.58 -12.86 -7.32
N GLY A 159 3.28 -11.83 -6.85
CA GLY A 159 2.80 -11.06 -5.72
C GLY A 159 3.78 -10.04 -5.17
N PHE A 160 3.39 -9.39 -4.06
CA PHE A 160 4.24 -8.48 -3.31
C PHE A 160 3.72 -8.34 -1.87
N THR A 161 4.56 -7.82 -0.99
CA THR A 161 4.18 -7.54 0.40
C THR A 161 4.26 -6.04 0.66
N LEU A 162 3.17 -5.46 1.17
CA LEU A 162 3.16 -4.09 1.68
C LEU A 162 3.25 -4.10 3.20
N GLU A 163 3.92 -3.09 3.75
CA GLU A 163 3.98 -2.83 5.19
C GLU A 163 3.45 -1.42 5.47
N SER A 164 2.50 -1.31 6.40
CA SER A 164 2.02 -0.03 6.90
C SER A 164 2.34 0.15 8.39
N PRO A 165 2.94 1.27 8.80
CA PRO A 165 3.06 1.60 10.21
C PRO A 165 1.69 1.98 10.79
N VAL A 166 1.43 1.56 12.03
CA VAL A 166 0.21 1.88 12.77
C VAL A 166 0.60 2.23 14.20
N THR A 167 -0.11 3.17 14.83
CA THR A 167 0.12 3.52 16.23
C THR A 167 -0.89 2.79 17.11
N VAL A 168 -0.39 2.05 18.11
CA VAL A 168 -1.17 1.27 19.07
C VAL A 168 -0.68 1.65 20.45
N ASP A 169 -1.54 2.25 21.28
CA ASP A 169 -1.19 2.66 22.66
C ASP A 169 0.11 3.47 22.77
N GLY A 170 0.38 4.31 21.77
CA GLY A 170 1.59 5.15 21.71
C GLY A 170 2.85 4.43 21.21
N GLN A 171 2.77 3.14 20.88
CA GLN A 171 3.83 2.37 20.24
C GLN A 171 3.58 2.21 18.73
N THR A 172 4.65 2.13 17.94
CA THR A 172 4.56 1.86 16.50
C THR A 172 4.56 0.36 16.26
N ALA A 173 3.46 -0.16 15.74
CA ALA A 173 3.36 -1.50 15.18
C ALA A 173 3.41 -1.44 13.65
N TYR A 174 3.67 -2.59 13.02
CA TYR A 174 3.73 -2.72 11.57
C TYR A 174 2.76 -3.81 11.12
N VAL A 175 1.90 -3.48 10.17
CA VAL A 175 0.96 -4.42 9.55
C VAL A 175 1.49 -4.79 8.18
N TYR A 176 1.61 -6.09 7.91
CA TYR A 176 2.05 -6.63 6.63
C TYR A 176 0.85 -7.21 5.88
N TYR A 177 0.81 -6.99 4.57
CA TYR A 177 -0.21 -7.50 3.67
C TYR A 177 0.45 -8.28 2.54
N ASP A 178 0.18 -9.57 2.45
CA ASP A 178 0.69 -10.42 1.38
C ASP A 178 -0.29 -10.45 0.22
N PHE A 179 0.09 -9.83 -0.90
CA PHE A 179 -0.71 -9.80 -2.12
C PHE A 179 -0.30 -10.94 -3.05
N ALA A 180 -1.27 -11.77 -3.42
CA ALA A 180 -1.14 -12.74 -4.51
C ALA A 180 -1.86 -12.24 -5.75
N ARG A 181 -1.22 -12.33 -6.91
CA ARG A 181 -1.77 -11.96 -8.21
C ARG A 181 -2.89 -12.92 -8.61
N GLN A 182 -3.94 -12.39 -9.23
CA GLN A 182 -5.02 -13.16 -9.87
C GLN A 182 -4.85 -13.25 -11.38
#